data_AF-A0A173YN70-F1
#
_entry.id   AF-A0A173YN70-F1
#
_cell.length_a   1.000
_cell.length_b   1.000
_cell.length_c   1.000
_cell.angle_alpha   90.00
_cell.angle_beta   90.00
_cell.angle_gamma   90.00
#
_symmetry.space_group_name_H-M   'P 1'
#
loop_
_entity.id
_entity.type
_entity.pdbx_description
1 polymer ?
#
loop_
_entity_poly.entity_id
_entity_poly.type
_entity_poly.pdbx_seq_one_letter_code
_entity_poly.pdbx_strand_id
1 'polypeptide(L)'
;MEFTFPNYYKEFSCIAGSCPDTCCAGWQIVIDNKTLKKYQHFKGPFHNRLHNDIDWKEHVFRQYNRRCAFLNEENLCDIYTEAGPKMLCDTCRNYPRHIEEFEGLREISLSLSCPEAARILLSQKEKVHSRMNTSDTSKDLFKNMWKTIVPEMEVLRPGWKEFLKERLDSLYISSGENDYIYQKSEFDFYCPDWQIQEEQLLVYWIYTYFCGAVYDDEIFTKVKMAVVCTLFIHELDVGTYLKNEHHFNLNAQIQICYQFSRELEHSDLNLNKFQELMSENNIFSFENLLKIC
;
A
#
# COMPACT_ATOMS: atom_id res chain seq x y z
N MET A 1 -7.13 9.83 11.51
CA MET A 1 -6.46 8.56 11.22
C MET A 1 -7.36 7.77 10.31
N GLU A 2 -6.93 7.62 9.07
CA GLU A 2 -7.64 6.89 8.02
C GLU A 2 -7.29 5.40 8.08
N PHE A 3 -8.14 4.56 7.49
CA PHE A 3 -7.96 3.11 7.49
C PHE A 3 -8.05 2.58 6.07
N THR A 4 -7.05 1.83 5.64
CA THR A 4 -7.07 1.07 4.39
C THR A 4 -6.94 -0.42 4.68
N PHE A 5 -7.72 -1.21 3.96
CA PHE A 5 -7.64 -2.67 3.99
C PHE A 5 -8.15 -3.26 2.67
N PRO A 6 -7.62 -4.43 2.25
CA PRO A 6 -8.14 -5.16 1.10
C PRO A 6 -9.64 -5.43 1.24
N ASN A 7 -10.39 -5.38 0.14
CA ASN A 7 -11.83 -5.66 0.10
C ASN A 7 -12.23 -6.97 0.82
N TYR A 8 -11.41 -8.02 0.70
CA TYR A 8 -11.65 -9.33 1.34
C TYR A 8 -11.34 -9.37 2.85
N TYR A 9 -10.70 -8.35 3.42
CA TYR A 9 -10.30 -8.33 4.84
C TYR A 9 -11.48 -8.63 5.78
N LYS A 10 -12.67 -8.12 5.46
CA LYS A 10 -13.88 -8.27 6.27
C LYS A 10 -14.44 -9.69 6.29
N GLU A 11 -14.02 -10.55 5.36
CA GLU A 11 -14.45 -11.96 5.29
C GLU A 11 -13.74 -12.82 6.34
N PHE A 12 -12.60 -12.35 6.88
CA PHE A 12 -11.79 -13.16 7.77
C PHE A 12 -12.45 -13.39 9.13
N SER A 13 -12.60 -14.67 9.47
CA SER A 13 -12.89 -15.15 10.81
C SER A 13 -12.00 -16.34 11.13
N CYS A 14 -11.52 -16.45 12.37
CA CYS A 14 -10.73 -17.60 12.80
C CYS A 14 -11.62 -18.86 12.80
N ILE A 15 -11.17 -19.91 12.11
CA ILE A 15 -11.85 -21.22 12.04
C ILE A 15 -11.55 -22.13 13.26
N ALA A 16 -10.83 -21.59 14.25
CA ALA A 16 -10.55 -22.21 15.56
C ALA A 16 -10.04 -23.66 15.44
N GLY A 17 -10.67 -24.62 16.11
CA GLY A 17 -10.25 -26.02 16.11
C GLY A 17 -10.30 -26.71 14.74
N SER A 18 -10.98 -26.12 13.75
CA SER A 18 -10.98 -26.61 12.36
C SER A 18 -9.75 -26.17 11.57
N CYS A 19 -8.85 -25.36 12.18
CA CYS A 19 -7.65 -24.88 11.52
C CYS A 19 -6.67 -26.04 11.26
N PRO A 20 -6.31 -26.30 9.98
CA PRO A 20 -5.43 -27.43 9.66
C PRO A 20 -3.99 -27.20 10.14
N ASP A 21 -3.59 -25.94 10.31
CA ASP A 21 -2.30 -25.54 10.84
C ASP A 21 -2.48 -24.34 11.79
N THR A 22 -2.46 -24.60 13.09
CA THR A 22 -2.85 -23.62 14.13
C THR A 22 -1.71 -22.64 14.42
N CYS A 23 -2.04 -21.35 14.52
CA CYS A 23 -1.08 -20.34 14.96
C CYS A 23 -0.66 -20.47 16.42
N CYS A 24 -1.28 -21.36 17.20
CA CYS A 24 -0.87 -21.64 18.58
C CYS A 24 0.25 -22.70 18.67
N ALA A 25 0.95 -22.99 17.58
CA ALA A 25 2.08 -23.91 17.54
C ALA A 25 3.23 -23.38 16.68
N GLY A 26 4.47 -23.81 17.00
CA GLY A 26 5.64 -23.61 16.15
C GLY A 26 6.41 -22.29 16.33
N TRP A 27 5.87 -21.32 17.09
CA TRP A 27 6.54 -20.04 17.35
C TRP A 27 6.14 -19.47 18.71
N GLN A 28 6.95 -18.57 19.26
CA GLN A 28 6.77 -18.04 20.60
C GLN A 28 5.73 -16.90 20.63
N ILE A 29 4.69 -17.05 21.44
CA ILE A 29 3.65 -16.02 21.61
C ILE A 29 4.05 -15.07 22.73
N VAL A 30 4.29 -13.81 22.37
CA VAL A 30 4.57 -12.71 23.29
C VAL A 30 3.26 -12.12 23.83
N ILE A 31 3.26 -11.74 25.10
CA ILE A 31 2.13 -11.17 25.81
C ILE A 31 2.39 -9.67 25.99
N ASP A 32 1.44 -8.83 25.59
CA ASP A 32 1.54 -7.40 25.81
C ASP A 32 1.49 -7.05 27.31
N ASN A 33 2.15 -5.96 27.69
CA ASN A 33 2.26 -5.52 29.09
C ASN A 33 0.90 -5.29 29.78
N LYS A 34 -0.10 -4.84 29.02
CA LYS A 34 -1.44 -4.58 29.56
C LYS A 34 -2.13 -5.90 29.90
N THR A 35 -1.98 -6.91 29.08
CA THR A 35 -2.56 -8.24 29.30
C THR A 35 -1.82 -9.02 30.37
N LEU A 36 -0.48 -8.90 30.47
CA LEU A 36 0.26 -9.46 31.61
C LEU A 36 -0.29 -8.98 32.95
N LYS A 37 -0.51 -7.66 33.09
CA LYS A 37 -1.11 -7.08 34.31
C LYS A 37 -2.50 -7.65 34.58
N LYS A 38 -3.30 -7.92 33.56
CA LYS A 38 -4.60 -8.58 33.73
C LYS A 38 -4.45 -10.01 34.22
N TYR A 39 -3.52 -10.76 33.65
CA TYR A 39 -3.27 -12.16 34.04
C TYR A 39 -2.77 -12.27 35.49
N GLN A 40 -1.93 -11.34 35.95
CA GLN A 40 -1.46 -11.30 37.35
C GLN A 40 -2.61 -11.18 38.36
N HIS A 41 -3.63 -10.40 38.02
CA HIS A 41 -4.78 -10.12 38.90
C HIS A 41 -6.01 -10.96 38.56
N PHE A 42 -5.89 -11.93 37.65
CA PHE A 42 -7.01 -12.76 37.24
C PHE A 42 -7.50 -13.59 38.41
N LYS A 43 -8.82 -13.66 38.61
CA LYS A 43 -9.46 -14.46 39.66
C LYS A 43 -10.35 -15.50 39.02
N GLY A 44 -10.34 -16.71 39.54
CA GLY A 44 -11.20 -17.80 39.07
C GLY A 44 -10.49 -19.15 39.03
N PRO A 45 -11.21 -20.23 38.69
CA PRO A 45 -10.67 -21.58 38.67
C PRO A 45 -9.52 -21.75 37.66
N PHE A 46 -9.51 -20.96 36.58
CA PHE A 46 -8.44 -20.97 35.57
C PHE A 46 -7.15 -20.23 36.02
N HIS A 47 -7.15 -19.53 37.16
CA HIS A 47 -6.02 -18.71 37.63
C HIS A 47 -4.71 -19.49 37.73
N ASN A 48 -4.72 -20.63 38.42
CA ASN A 48 -3.49 -21.39 38.65
C ASN A 48 -2.84 -21.85 37.35
N ARG A 49 -3.65 -22.33 36.40
CA ARG A 49 -3.16 -22.75 35.08
C ARG A 49 -2.60 -21.56 34.31
N LEU A 50 -3.38 -20.47 34.21
CA LEU A 50 -2.96 -19.24 33.56
C LEU A 50 -1.62 -18.72 34.12
N HIS A 51 -1.49 -18.66 35.44
CA HIS A 51 -0.32 -18.11 36.09
C HIS A 51 0.94 -18.99 35.92
N ASN A 52 0.79 -20.31 35.99
CA ASN A 52 1.92 -21.24 35.92
C ASN A 52 2.46 -21.41 34.50
N ASP A 53 1.59 -21.30 33.49
CA ASP A 53 1.94 -21.48 32.08
C ASP A 53 2.37 -20.17 31.38
N ILE A 54 2.66 -19.12 32.15
CA ILE A 54 3.30 -17.89 31.68
C ILE A 54 4.76 -17.88 32.15
N ASP A 55 5.68 -17.54 31.25
CA ASP A 55 7.00 -17.06 31.61
C ASP A 55 6.92 -15.56 31.88
N TRP A 56 6.90 -15.21 33.17
CA TRP A 56 6.76 -13.83 33.63
C TRP A 56 8.01 -12.97 33.42
N LYS A 57 9.16 -13.57 33.13
CA LYS A 57 10.39 -12.83 32.87
C LYS A 57 10.47 -12.46 31.39
N GLU A 58 10.22 -13.42 30.52
CA GLU A 58 10.29 -13.24 29.07
C GLU A 58 8.97 -12.76 28.47
N HIS A 59 7.91 -12.64 29.28
CA HIS A 59 6.59 -12.14 28.87
C HIS A 59 5.93 -12.98 27.77
N VAL A 60 6.03 -14.30 27.89
CA VAL A 60 5.56 -15.25 26.87
C VAL A 60 4.75 -16.39 27.46
N PHE A 61 3.91 -17.04 26.64
CA PHE A 61 3.27 -18.30 27.04
C PHE A 61 4.27 -19.46 26.96
N ARG A 62 4.28 -20.33 27.96
CA ARG A 62 5.07 -21.57 27.92
C ARG A 62 4.61 -22.47 26.77
N GLN A 63 5.52 -23.33 26.34
CA GLN A 63 5.25 -24.30 25.29
C GLN A 63 5.61 -25.71 25.72
N TYR A 64 4.78 -26.67 25.30
CA TYR A 64 5.02 -28.09 25.47
C TYR A 64 4.90 -28.75 24.09
N ASN A 65 5.95 -29.46 23.67
CA ASN A 65 6.05 -30.03 22.32
C ASN A 65 5.78 -29.01 21.20
N ARG A 66 6.32 -27.79 21.35
CA ARG A 66 6.12 -26.64 20.44
C ARG A 66 4.67 -26.17 20.29
N ARG A 67 3.75 -26.62 21.14
CA ARG A 67 2.37 -26.11 21.25
C ARG A 67 2.28 -25.15 22.41
N CYS A 68 1.53 -24.07 22.25
CA CYS A 68 1.17 -23.16 23.34
C CYS A 68 0.51 -23.97 24.47
N ALA A 69 0.89 -23.69 25.72
CA ALA A 69 0.33 -24.36 26.90
C ALA A 69 -1.20 -24.21 27.06
N PHE A 70 -1.77 -23.19 26.41
CA PHE A 70 -3.21 -22.93 26.41
C PHE A 70 -3.95 -23.51 25.20
N LEU A 71 -3.28 -24.24 24.32
CA LEU A 71 -3.92 -24.94 23.21
C LEU A 71 -4.30 -26.35 23.66
N ASN A 72 -5.59 -26.62 23.80
CA ASN A 72 -6.08 -27.91 24.26
C ASN A 72 -6.05 -28.99 23.16
N GLU A 73 -6.49 -30.20 23.51
CA GLU A 73 -6.52 -31.37 22.63
C GLU A 73 -7.52 -31.21 21.47
N GLU A 74 -8.57 -30.40 21.65
CA GLU A 74 -9.55 -30.04 20.62
C GLU A 74 -9.06 -28.89 19.71
N ASN A 75 -7.78 -28.48 19.84
CA ASN A 75 -7.19 -27.31 19.17
C ASN A 75 -7.92 -25.99 19.44
N LEU A 76 -8.57 -25.86 20.61
CA LEU A 76 -9.16 -24.63 21.09
C LEU A 76 -8.24 -23.95 22.12
N CYS A 77 -8.35 -22.62 22.22
CA CYS A 77 -7.58 -21.84 23.18
C CYS A 77 -8.32 -21.75 24.52
N ASP A 78 -7.72 -22.28 25.58
CA ASP A 78 -8.34 -22.32 26.91
C ASP A 78 -8.47 -20.93 27.55
N ILE A 79 -7.60 -19.98 27.20
CA ILE A 79 -7.80 -18.57 27.61
C ILE A 79 -9.12 -18.03 27.04
N TYR A 80 -9.43 -18.37 25.79
CA TYR A 80 -10.66 -17.93 25.15
C TYR A 80 -11.88 -18.62 25.76
N THR A 81 -11.85 -19.94 25.91
CA THR A 81 -13.01 -20.72 26.40
C THR A 81 -13.30 -20.45 27.87
N GLU A 82 -12.27 -20.34 28.73
CA GLU A 82 -12.45 -20.17 30.18
C GLU A 82 -12.60 -18.71 30.61
N ALA A 83 -11.90 -17.78 29.95
CA ALA A 83 -11.81 -16.38 30.39
C ALA A 83 -12.38 -15.38 29.37
N GLY A 84 -12.77 -15.86 28.19
CA GLY A 84 -13.44 -15.09 27.14
C GLY A 84 -12.49 -14.34 26.19
N PRO A 85 -13.00 -13.87 25.04
CA PRO A 85 -12.21 -13.22 23.99
C PRO A 85 -11.44 -11.97 24.46
N LYS A 86 -11.98 -11.26 25.46
CA LYS A 86 -11.35 -10.03 26.01
C LYS A 86 -10.06 -10.30 26.77
N MET A 87 -9.79 -11.56 27.12
CA MET A 87 -8.60 -12.01 27.83
C MET A 87 -7.45 -12.42 26.91
N LEU A 88 -7.66 -12.48 25.59
CA LEU A 88 -6.54 -12.67 24.66
C LEU A 88 -5.59 -11.47 24.69
N CYS A 89 -4.28 -11.73 24.68
CA CYS A 89 -3.26 -10.71 24.45
C CYS A 89 -3.34 -10.15 23.03
N ASP A 90 -2.68 -9.03 22.79
CA ASP A 90 -2.70 -8.35 21.49
C ASP A 90 -2.18 -9.26 20.37
N THR A 91 -1.14 -10.05 20.61
CA THR A 91 -0.61 -11.05 19.66
C THR A 91 -1.68 -12.03 19.19
N CYS A 92 -2.36 -12.71 20.11
CA CYS A 92 -3.39 -13.70 19.77
C CYS A 92 -4.65 -13.05 19.19
N ARG A 93 -5.00 -11.85 19.64
CA ARG A 93 -6.21 -11.14 19.22
C ARG A 93 -6.08 -10.57 17.81
N ASN A 94 -4.91 -10.03 17.50
CA ASN A 94 -4.67 -9.37 16.24
C ASN A 94 -4.35 -10.37 15.15
N TYR A 95 -3.65 -11.47 15.44
CA TYR A 95 -3.33 -12.50 14.45
C TYR A 95 -4.58 -12.95 13.65
N PRO A 96 -4.50 -13.05 12.31
CA PRO A 96 -3.35 -12.84 11.43
C PRO A 96 -3.26 -11.42 10.87
N ARG A 97 -3.90 -10.43 11.50
CA ARG A 97 -3.89 -9.05 11.03
C ARG A 97 -2.53 -8.40 11.27
N HIS A 98 -1.94 -7.89 10.21
CA HIS A 98 -0.81 -6.96 10.27
C HIS A 98 -1.36 -5.55 10.21
N ILE A 99 -0.86 -4.68 11.08
CA ILE A 99 -1.31 -3.30 11.20
C ILE A 99 -0.07 -2.44 11.10
N GLU A 100 0.01 -1.65 10.03
CA GLU A 100 1.07 -0.68 9.81
C GLU A 100 0.49 0.73 9.90
N GLU A 101 1.23 1.65 10.51
CA GLU A 101 0.81 3.05 10.67
C GLU A 101 1.90 3.97 10.11
N PHE A 102 1.51 4.83 9.17
CA PHE A 102 2.40 5.83 8.57
C PHE A 102 1.58 7.01 8.05
N GLU A 103 2.10 8.23 8.16
CA GLU A 103 1.44 9.48 7.69
C GLU A 103 -0.04 9.64 8.12
N GLY A 104 -0.43 9.13 9.30
CA GLY A 104 -1.82 9.20 9.77
C GLY A 104 -2.79 8.23 9.05
N LEU A 105 -2.25 7.34 8.20
CA LEU A 105 -2.92 6.19 7.62
C LEU A 105 -2.59 4.94 8.45
N ARG A 106 -3.61 4.11 8.68
CA ARG A 106 -3.45 2.77 9.22
C ARG A 106 -3.81 1.74 8.16
N GLU A 107 -2.82 1.00 7.70
CA GLU A 107 -3.00 -0.12 6.78
C GLU A 107 -3.22 -1.41 7.57
N ILE A 108 -4.22 -2.19 7.18
CA ILE A 108 -4.52 -3.49 7.77
C ILE A 108 -4.54 -4.55 6.69
N SER A 109 -3.65 -5.54 6.82
CA SER A 109 -3.58 -6.70 5.94
C SER A 109 -3.71 -8.01 6.72
N LEU A 110 -3.79 -9.15 6.02
CA LEU A 110 -3.85 -10.48 6.62
C LEU A 110 -2.59 -11.26 6.26
N SER A 111 -1.99 -11.91 7.25
CA SER A 111 -0.80 -12.75 7.08
C SER A 111 -1.14 -14.06 6.37
N LEU A 112 -0.35 -14.40 5.35
CA LEU A 112 -0.43 -15.69 4.67
C LEU A 112 0.05 -16.88 5.52
N SER A 113 0.62 -16.62 6.70
CA SER A 113 0.89 -17.67 7.69
C SER A 113 -0.40 -18.26 8.28
N CYS A 114 -1.56 -17.61 8.10
CA CYS A 114 -2.85 -18.20 8.42
C CYS A 114 -3.46 -18.88 7.17
N PRO A 115 -3.74 -20.20 7.22
CA PRO A 115 -4.28 -20.92 6.07
C PRO A 115 -5.66 -20.39 5.65
N GLU A 116 -6.47 -19.91 6.60
CA GLU A 116 -7.77 -19.31 6.28
C GLU A 116 -7.63 -17.95 5.60
N ALA A 117 -6.67 -17.13 6.02
CA ALA A 117 -6.37 -15.87 5.34
C ALA A 117 -5.86 -16.12 3.91
N ALA A 118 -4.97 -17.10 3.74
CA ALA A 118 -4.47 -17.51 2.42
C ALA A 118 -5.60 -18.04 1.52
N ARG A 119 -6.52 -18.85 2.07
CA ARG A 119 -7.70 -19.34 1.36
C ARG A 119 -8.58 -18.19 0.89
N ILE A 120 -8.88 -17.22 1.75
CA ILE A 120 -9.71 -16.04 1.41
C ILE A 120 -9.06 -15.24 0.28
N LEU A 121 -7.77 -14.94 0.38
CA LEU A 121 -7.05 -14.19 -0.65
C LEU A 121 -7.05 -14.93 -1.99
N LEU A 122 -6.64 -16.20 -2.01
CA LEU A 122 -6.48 -16.97 -3.25
C LEU A 122 -7.82 -17.40 -3.87
N SER A 123 -8.93 -17.27 -3.15
CA SER A 123 -10.27 -17.56 -3.68
C SER A 123 -10.95 -16.34 -4.33
N GLN A 124 -10.32 -15.16 -4.31
CA GLN A 124 -10.87 -13.97 -4.94
C GLN A 124 -10.91 -14.16 -6.47
N LYS A 125 -12.07 -13.84 -7.08
CA LYS A 125 -12.27 -13.95 -8.54
C LYS A 125 -12.02 -12.63 -9.28
N GLU A 126 -12.01 -11.54 -8.54
CA GLU A 126 -11.78 -10.18 -9.05
C GLU A 126 -10.46 -9.66 -8.51
N LYS A 127 -9.94 -8.58 -9.12
CA LYS A 127 -8.76 -7.90 -8.61
C LYS A 127 -9.02 -7.41 -7.17
N VAL A 128 -7.98 -7.51 -6.34
CA VAL A 128 -8.02 -6.98 -4.97
C VAL A 128 -7.97 -5.45 -5.06
N HIS A 129 -8.90 -4.79 -4.38
CA HIS A 129 -8.92 -3.34 -4.27
C HIS A 129 -8.92 -2.93 -2.79
N SER A 130 -8.16 -1.89 -2.44
CA SER A 130 -8.23 -1.25 -1.13
C SER A 130 -9.50 -0.41 -1.02
N ARG A 131 -10.22 -0.51 0.10
CA ARG A 131 -11.32 0.42 0.39
C ARG A 131 -10.79 1.67 1.09
N MET A 132 -10.96 2.84 0.46
CA MET A 132 -10.72 4.17 1.05
C MET A 132 -12.01 5.00 1.04
N ASN A 133 -12.18 5.87 2.05
CA ASN A 133 -13.43 6.63 2.28
C ASN A 133 -13.31 8.10 1.80
N THR A 134 -13.01 8.34 0.51
CA THR A 134 -13.01 9.72 -0.04
C THR A 134 -13.77 9.81 -1.36
N SER A 135 -14.29 11.00 -1.67
CA SER A 135 -15.09 11.29 -2.86
C SER A 135 -14.29 11.58 -4.13
N ASP A 136 -12.98 11.81 -4.01
CA ASP A 136 -12.16 12.28 -5.14
C ASP A 136 -11.89 11.15 -6.14
N THR A 137 -12.09 11.47 -7.41
CA THR A 137 -11.87 10.55 -8.53
C THR A 137 -10.39 10.50 -8.95
N SER A 138 -9.95 9.44 -9.63
CA SER A 138 -8.55 9.31 -10.08
C SER A 138 -8.17 10.46 -11.01
N LYS A 139 -9.08 10.84 -11.92
CA LYS A 139 -8.91 12.00 -12.81
C LYS A 139 -8.70 13.31 -12.04
N ASP A 140 -9.49 13.57 -11.00
CA ASP A 140 -9.39 14.81 -10.22
C ASP A 140 -8.08 14.86 -9.43
N LEU A 141 -7.62 13.72 -8.90
CA LEU A 141 -6.33 13.62 -8.22
C LEU A 141 -5.18 13.96 -9.18
N PHE A 142 -5.10 13.33 -10.35
CA PHE A 142 -4.05 13.64 -11.33
C PHE A 142 -4.07 15.10 -11.79
N LYS A 143 -5.26 15.65 -12.07
CA LYS A 143 -5.42 17.08 -12.41
C LYS A 143 -4.83 17.98 -11.33
N ASN A 144 -5.09 17.67 -10.06
CA ASN A 144 -4.59 18.45 -8.93
C ASN A 144 -3.09 18.26 -8.76
N MET A 145 -2.56 17.05 -8.91
CA MET A 145 -1.12 16.77 -8.89
C MET A 145 -0.35 17.61 -9.93
N TRP A 146 -0.81 17.64 -11.19
CA TRP A 146 -0.21 18.47 -12.24
C TRP A 146 -0.29 19.97 -11.91
N LYS A 147 -1.44 20.44 -11.40
CA LYS A 147 -1.60 21.84 -10.97
C LYS A 147 -0.71 22.21 -9.79
N THR A 148 -0.34 21.26 -8.95
CA THR A 148 0.58 21.47 -7.82
C THR A 148 2.03 21.50 -8.28
N ILE A 149 2.46 20.59 -9.14
CA ILE A 149 3.87 20.48 -9.55
C ILE A 149 4.28 21.55 -10.57
N VAL A 150 3.48 21.75 -11.62
CA VAL A 150 3.90 22.57 -12.77
C VAL A 150 4.24 24.03 -12.41
N PRO A 151 3.51 24.72 -11.50
CA PRO A 151 3.86 26.08 -11.11
C PRO A 151 5.15 26.21 -10.29
N GLU A 152 5.52 25.15 -9.57
CA GLU A 152 6.67 25.15 -8.65
C GLU A 152 7.99 24.79 -9.35
N MET A 153 7.92 24.25 -10.57
CA MET A 153 9.10 23.90 -11.36
C MET A 153 9.54 25.03 -12.30
N GLU A 154 10.85 25.22 -12.42
CA GLU A 154 11.42 26.01 -13.51
C GLU A 154 11.28 25.31 -14.85
N VAL A 155 11.24 26.11 -15.92
CA VAL A 155 11.14 25.62 -17.29
C VAL A 155 12.51 25.69 -17.95
N LEU A 156 13.08 24.54 -18.31
CA LEU A 156 14.39 24.45 -18.93
C LEU A 156 14.32 24.58 -20.45
N ARG A 157 13.29 24.03 -21.09
CA ARG A 157 13.08 24.12 -22.54
C ARG A 157 11.93 25.07 -22.91
N PRO A 158 12.16 25.96 -23.88
CA PRO A 158 11.06 26.69 -24.51
C PRO A 158 10.01 25.72 -25.06
N GLY A 159 8.73 26.00 -24.79
CA GLY A 159 7.62 25.16 -25.25
C GLY A 159 7.17 24.07 -24.26
N TRP A 160 7.82 23.89 -23.11
CA TRP A 160 7.44 22.86 -22.13
C TRP A 160 6.00 23.03 -21.61
N LYS A 161 5.62 24.26 -21.26
CA LYS A 161 4.27 24.55 -20.74
C LYS A 161 3.20 24.28 -21.80
N GLU A 162 3.47 24.65 -23.04
CA GLU A 162 2.61 24.38 -24.19
C GLU A 162 2.52 22.87 -24.46
N PHE A 163 3.65 22.16 -24.41
CA PHE A 163 3.73 20.71 -24.57
C PHE A 163 2.85 19.97 -23.56
N LEU A 164 2.93 20.37 -22.27
CA LEU A 164 2.09 19.81 -21.21
C LEU A 164 0.63 20.14 -21.45
N LYS A 165 0.33 21.43 -21.68
CA LYS A 165 -1.04 21.91 -21.87
C LYS A 165 -1.77 21.15 -22.97
N GLU A 166 -1.18 21.00 -24.15
CA GLU A 166 -1.82 20.34 -25.29
C GLU A 166 -2.19 18.87 -24.99
N ARG A 167 -1.36 18.15 -24.24
CA ARG A 167 -1.58 16.74 -23.87
C ARG A 167 -2.58 16.60 -22.75
N LEU A 168 -2.41 17.37 -21.68
CA LEU A 168 -3.29 17.33 -20.53
C LEU A 168 -4.68 17.86 -20.88
N ASP A 169 -4.80 18.89 -21.71
CA ASP A 169 -6.09 19.35 -22.22
C ASP A 169 -6.77 18.23 -23.01
N SER A 170 -6.06 17.53 -23.91
CA SER A 170 -6.62 16.41 -24.69
C SER A 170 -7.07 15.24 -23.81
N LEU A 171 -6.33 14.92 -22.76
CA LEU A 171 -6.69 13.85 -21.81
C LEU A 171 -7.87 14.22 -20.91
N TYR A 172 -7.93 15.47 -20.48
CA TYR A 172 -8.86 15.91 -19.46
C TYR A 172 -10.12 16.61 -19.99
N ILE A 173 -10.22 16.82 -21.31
CA ILE A 173 -11.41 17.36 -21.99
C ILE A 173 -12.64 16.44 -21.87
N SER A 174 -12.41 15.14 -21.64
CA SER A 174 -13.43 14.11 -21.42
C SER A 174 -14.45 14.52 -20.34
N SER A 175 -15.74 14.20 -20.54
CA SER A 175 -16.85 14.75 -19.73
C SER A 175 -17.00 14.16 -18.32
N GLY A 176 -16.24 13.12 -17.95
CA GLY A 176 -16.31 12.50 -16.62
C GLY A 176 -15.21 11.47 -16.34
N GLU A 177 -15.26 10.84 -15.17
CA GLU A 177 -14.29 9.81 -14.71
C GLU A 177 -14.31 8.55 -15.59
N ASN A 178 -15.50 8.06 -15.95
CA ASN A 178 -15.62 6.83 -16.74
C ASN A 178 -14.96 6.94 -18.13
N ASP A 179 -15.06 8.12 -18.75
CA ASP A 179 -14.45 8.39 -20.05
C ASP A 179 -12.91 8.45 -19.93
N TYR A 180 -12.41 9.07 -18.85
CA TYR A 180 -10.97 9.07 -18.54
C TYR A 180 -10.42 7.65 -18.31
N ILE A 181 -11.10 6.83 -17.51
CA ILE A 181 -10.71 5.42 -17.30
C ILE A 181 -10.76 4.62 -18.61
N TYR A 182 -11.79 4.85 -19.43
CA TYR A 182 -11.94 4.20 -20.72
C TYR A 182 -10.79 4.57 -21.67
N GLN A 183 -10.43 5.86 -21.78
CA GLN A 183 -9.32 6.32 -22.63
C GLN A 183 -7.99 5.69 -22.24
N LYS A 184 -7.69 5.56 -20.94
CA LYS A 184 -6.48 4.88 -20.47
C LYS A 184 -6.51 3.39 -20.81
N SER A 185 -7.65 2.72 -20.57
CA SER A 185 -7.83 1.30 -20.91
C SER A 185 -7.70 1.04 -22.41
N GLU A 186 -8.19 1.97 -23.24
CA GLU A 186 -8.07 1.90 -24.70
C GLU A 186 -6.61 2.06 -25.15
N PHE A 187 -5.88 3.01 -24.56
CA PHE A 187 -4.44 3.16 -24.81
C PHE A 187 -3.66 1.91 -24.41
N ASP A 188 -3.92 1.34 -23.23
CA ASP A 188 -3.24 0.13 -22.76
C ASP A 188 -3.50 -1.08 -23.69
N PHE A 189 -4.71 -1.15 -24.28
CA PHE A 189 -5.03 -2.16 -25.30
C PHE A 189 -4.31 -1.89 -26.63
N TYR A 190 -4.20 -0.62 -27.04
CA TYR A 190 -3.51 -0.21 -28.27
C TYR A 190 -1.98 -0.39 -28.17
N CYS A 191 -1.40 -0.15 -27.00
CA CYS A 191 0.02 -0.26 -26.68
C CYS A 191 0.27 -1.48 -25.77
N PRO A 192 0.25 -2.72 -26.29
CA PRO A 192 0.38 -3.92 -25.44
C PRO A 192 1.72 -4.02 -24.71
N ASP A 193 2.77 -3.35 -25.21
CA ASP A 193 4.08 -3.29 -24.57
C ASP A 193 4.13 -2.28 -23.41
N TRP A 194 3.09 -1.45 -23.22
CA TRP A 194 3.05 -0.41 -22.19
C TRP A 194 3.33 -0.99 -20.80
N GLN A 195 2.74 -2.13 -20.45
CA GLN A 195 2.95 -2.74 -19.13
C GLN A 195 4.44 -3.06 -18.85
N ILE A 196 5.17 -3.49 -19.88
CA ILE A 196 6.62 -3.77 -19.76
C ILE A 196 7.40 -2.44 -19.67
N GLN A 197 7.00 -1.44 -20.45
CA GLN A 197 7.66 -0.13 -20.46
C GLN A 197 7.43 0.65 -19.16
N GLU A 198 6.23 0.54 -18.58
CA GLU A 198 5.88 1.06 -17.26
C GLU A 198 6.78 0.47 -16.18
N GLU A 199 6.97 -0.86 -16.17
CA GLU A 199 7.91 -1.53 -15.27
C GLU A 199 9.34 -1.01 -15.48
N GLN A 200 9.79 -0.88 -16.73
CA GLN A 200 11.12 -0.36 -17.05
C GLN A 200 11.34 1.07 -16.54
N LEU A 201 10.33 1.95 -16.67
CA LEU A 201 10.36 3.31 -16.15
C LEU A 201 10.41 3.31 -14.62
N LEU A 202 9.56 2.52 -13.95
CA LEU A 202 9.56 2.42 -12.50
C LEU A 202 10.92 1.92 -11.98
N VAL A 203 11.48 0.90 -12.61
CA VAL A 203 12.82 0.36 -12.31
C VAL A 203 13.88 1.43 -12.49
N TYR A 204 13.86 2.19 -13.59
CA TYR A 204 14.79 3.31 -13.80
C TYR A 204 14.75 4.30 -12.63
N TRP A 205 13.57 4.79 -12.25
CA TRP A 205 13.44 5.78 -11.18
C TRP A 205 13.89 5.24 -9.82
N ILE A 206 13.60 3.98 -9.51
CA ILE A 206 14.10 3.31 -8.30
C ILE A 206 15.63 3.28 -8.32
N TYR A 207 16.25 2.80 -9.40
CA TYR A 207 17.71 2.72 -9.47
C TYR A 207 18.39 4.08 -9.38
N THR A 208 17.79 5.11 -9.97
CA THR A 208 18.36 6.46 -9.99
C THR A 208 18.22 7.17 -8.64
N TYR A 209 17.07 7.05 -7.96
CA TYR A 209 16.77 7.88 -6.78
C TYR A 209 16.61 7.12 -5.47
N PHE A 210 16.03 5.92 -5.49
CA PHE A 210 15.80 5.15 -4.27
C PHE A 210 17.11 4.69 -3.63
N CYS A 211 18.10 4.27 -4.41
CA CYS A 211 19.39 3.87 -3.86
C CYS A 211 20.10 5.01 -3.11
N GLY A 212 19.84 6.26 -3.49
CA GLY A 212 20.33 7.45 -2.77
C GLY A 212 19.68 7.65 -1.40
N ALA A 213 18.51 7.03 -1.16
CA ALA A 213 17.78 7.16 0.11
C ALA A 213 18.55 6.63 1.32
N VAL A 214 19.56 5.79 1.12
CA VAL A 214 20.46 5.29 2.17
C VAL A 214 21.24 6.42 2.85
N TYR A 215 21.39 7.56 2.19
CA TYR A 215 22.17 8.69 2.69
C TYR A 215 21.33 9.76 3.40
N ASP A 216 20.05 9.89 3.05
CA ASP A 216 19.15 10.93 3.58
C ASP A 216 17.96 10.37 4.36
N ASP A 217 17.84 9.04 4.48
CA ASP A 217 16.72 8.31 5.10
C ASP A 217 15.33 8.60 4.48
N GLU A 218 15.28 9.24 3.30
CA GLU A 218 14.05 9.66 2.61
C GLU A 218 13.46 8.54 1.73
N ILE A 219 13.50 7.30 2.22
CA ILE A 219 13.08 6.08 1.49
C ILE A 219 11.70 6.26 0.88
N PHE A 220 10.75 6.75 1.66
CA PHE A 220 9.36 6.88 1.25
C PHE A 220 9.17 7.94 0.16
N THR A 221 9.82 9.08 0.32
CA THR A 221 9.80 10.18 -0.64
C THR A 221 10.36 9.72 -1.99
N LYS A 222 11.47 8.98 -2.02
CA LYS A 222 12.04 8.47 -3.28
C LYS A 222 11.14 7.44 -3.97
N VAL A 223 10.44 6.59 -3.21
CA VAL A 223 9.44 5.67 -3.78
C VAL A 223 8.26 6.44 -4.38
N LYS A 224 7.72 7.44 -3.67
CA LYS A 224 6.66 8.32 -4.20
C LYS A 224 7.11 8.99 -5.50
N MET A 225 8.34 9.50 -5.56
CA MET A 225 8.90 10.08 -6.78
C MET A 225 8.89 9.08 -7.94
N ALA A 226 9.35 7.84 -7.72
CA ALA A 226 9.41 6.82 -8.77
C ALA A 226 8.02 6.48 -9.32
N VAL A 227 7.03 6.32 -8.44
CA VAL A 227 5.64 6.08 -8.82
C VAL A 227 5.06 7.26 -9.59
N VAL A 228 5.15 8.48 -9.05
CA VAL A 228 4.57 9.68 -9.68
C VAL A 228 5.19 9.98 -11.03
N CYS A 229 6.52 9.87 -11.18
CA CYS A 229 7.17 10.09 -12.47
C CYS A 229 6.70 9.08 -13.53
N THR A 230 6.54 7.81 -13.16
CA THR A 230 6.03 6.76 -14.05
C THR A 230 4.59 7.06 -14.47
N LEU A 231 3.71 7.39 -13.52
CA LEU A 231 2.32 7.71 -13.78
C LEU A 231 2.15 9.00 -14.60
N PHE A 232 3.00 10.00 -14.38
CA PHE A 232 2.98 11.24 -15.16
C PHE A 232 3.38 11.01 -16.61
N ILE A 233 4.37 10.15 -16.86
CA ILE A 233 4.71 9.74 -18.23
C ILE A 233 3.53 9.03 -18.89
N HIS A 234 2.81 8.15 -18.17
CA HIS A 234 1.58 7.53 -18.69
C HIS A 234 0.53 8.56 -19.09
N GLU A 235 0.24 9.55 -18.23
CA GLU A 235 -0.72 10.63 -18.55
C GLU A 235 -0.29 11.39 -19.82
N LEU A 236 1.01 11.63 -19.99
CA LEU A 236 1.53 12.30 -21.19
C LEU A 236 1.47 11.42 -22.43
N ASP A 237 1.70 10.12 -22.31
CA ASP A 237 1.58 9.14 -23.39
C ASP A 237 0.12 9.05 -23.88
N VAL A 238 -0.83 8.84 -22.96
CA VAL A 238 -2.27 8.80 -23.27
C VAL A 238 -2.75 10.14 -23.84
N GLY A 239 -2.36 11.27 -23.23
CA GLY A 239 -2.69 12.59 -23.75
C GLY A 239 -2.14 12.84 -25.15
N THR A 240 -0.96 12.30 -25.47
CA THR A 240 -0.36 12.37 -26.83
C THR A 240 -1.11 11.49 -27.82
N TYR A 241 -1.49 10.27 -27.42
CA TYR A 241 -2.30 9.36 -28.22
C TYR A 241 -3.64 10.00 -28.61
N LEU A 242 -4.34 10.58 -27.64
CA LEU A 242 -5.63 11.25 -27.86
C LEU A 242 -5.48 12.50 -28.74
N LYS A 243 -4.47 13.33 -28.47
CA LYS A 243 -4.17 14.52 -29.28
C LYS A 243 -3.95 14.17 -30.77
N ASN A 244 -3.31 13.04 -31.04
CA ASN A 244 -2.95 12.60 -32.38
C ASN A 244 -4.01 11.69 -33.02
N GLU A 245 -5.28 11.88 -32.67
CA GLU A 245 -6.39 11.08 -33.22
C GLU A 245 -6.15 9.57 -33.07
N HIS A 246 -5.76 9.13 -31.87
CA HIS A 246 -5.53 7.73 -31.54
C HIS A 246 -4.34 7.09 -32.29
N HIS A 247 -3.31 7.88 -32.59
CA HIS A 247 -2.04 7.40 -33.13
C HIS A 247 -0.90 7.63 -32.14
N PHE A 248 -0.22 6.55 -31.77
CA PHE A 248 0.94 6.60 -30.88
C PHE A 248 2.01 5.61 -31.34
N ASN A 249 3.28 5.93 -31.09
CA ASN A 249 4.39 5.07 -31.43
C ASN A 249 5.55 5.28 -30.44
N LEU A 250 6.50 4.34 -30.47
CA LEU A 250 7.65 4.36 -29.58
C LEU A 250 8.47 5.66 -29.65
N ASN A 251 8.58 6.30 -30.82
CA ASN A 251 9.33 7.57 -30.91
C ASN A 251 8.63 8.69 -30.13
N ALA A 252 7.30 8.72 -30.11
CA ALA A 252 6.55 9.69 -29.31
C ALA A 252 6.82 9.49 -27.81
N GLN A 253 6.76 8.24 -27.34
CA GLN A 253 7.09 7.89 -25.95
C GLN A 253 8.52 8.26 -25.58
N ILE A 254 9.51 7.92 -26.43
CA ILE A 254 10.91 8.29 -26.22
C ILE A 254 11.05 9.80 -26.04
N GLN A 255 10.36 10.62 -26.84
CA GLN A 255 10.39 12.07 -26.70
C GLN A 255 9.74 12.55 -25.41
N ILE A 256 8.65 11.93 -24.97
CA ILE A 256 7.97 12.26 -23.70
C ILE A 256 8.90 11.96 -22.53
N CYS A 257 9.43 10.73 -22.44
CA CYS A 257 10.36 10.34 -21.39
C CYS A 257 11.58 11.25 -21.35
N TYR A 258 12.19 11.52 -22.52
CA TYR A 258 13.35 12.39 -22.64
C TYR A 258 13.07 13.82 -22.18
N GLN A 259 11.95 14.42 -22.59
CA GLN A 259 11.62 15.79 -22.22
C GLN A 259 11.27 15.90 -20.74
N PHE A 260 10.43 14.98 -20.23
CA PHE A 260 10.04 14.95 -18.82
C PHE A 260 11.26 14.78 -17.90
N SER A 261 12.09 13.77 -18.17
CA SER A 261 13.35 13.54 -17.46
C SER A 261 14.25 14.76 -17.52
N ARG A 262 14.42 15.40 -18.69
CA ARG A 262 15.26 16.59 -18.77
C ARG A 262 14.75 17.75 -17.93
N GLU A 263 13.46 18.02 -17.95
CA GLU A 263 12.88 19.12 -17.15
C GLU A 263 13.04 18.86 -15.65
N LEU A 264 12.92 17.61 -15.21
CA LEU A 264 13.06 17.25 -13.80
C LEU A 264 14.53 17.13 -13.36
N GLU A 265 15.32 16.33 -14.06
CA GLU A 265 16.62 15.84 -13.61
C GLU A 265 17.79 16.77 -13.96
N HIS A 266 17.64 17.67 -14.95
CA HIS A 266 18.69 18.63 -15.32
C HIS A 266 18.59 19.95 -14.55
N SER A 267 17.78 19.99 -13.50
CA SER A 267 17.66 21.12 -12.59
C SER A 267 17.64 20.63 -11.14
N ASP A 268 18.67 21.02 -10.39
CA ASP A 268 18.70 20.75 -8.95
C ASP A 268 17.51 21.43 -8.24
N LEU A 269 17.06 22.59 -8.74
CA LEU A 269 15.89 23.28 -8.19
C LEU A 269 14.61 22.47 -8.38
N ASN A 270 14.39 21.92 -9.59
CA ASN A 270 13.23 21.09 -9.88
C ASN A 270 13.29 19.78 -9.11
N LEU A 271 14.43 19.10 -9.10
CA LEU A 271 14.58 17.84 -8.39
C LEU A 271 14.32 18.00 -6.89
N ASN A 272 14.91 19.01 -6.25
CA ASN A 272 14.70 19.31 -4.84
C ASN A 272 13.24 19.70 -4.56
N LYS A 273 12.63 20.54 -5.41
CA LYS A 273 11.25 20.96 -5.21
C LYS A 273 10.26 19.83 -5.41
N PHE A 274 10.50 18.96 -6.40
CA PHE A 274 9.70 17.77 -6.64
C PHE A 274 9.78 16.81 -5.44
N GLN A 275 10.98 16.61 -4.88
CA GLN A 275 11.17 15.81 -3.67
C GLN A 275 10.44 16.42 -2.45
N GLU A 276 10.57 17.73 -2.22
CA GLU A 276 9.86 18.45 -1.15
C GLU A 276 8.34 18.25 -1.28
N LEU A 277 7.80 18.38 -2.49
CA LEU A 277 6.37 18.16 -2.75
C LEU A 277 5.94 16.72 -2.47
N MET A 278 6.74 15.70 -2.83
CA MET A 278 6.44 14.30 -2.52
C MET A 278 6.43 14.01 -1.01
N SER A 279 7.28 14.70 -0.25
CA SER A 279 7.39 14.53 1.19
C SER A 279 6.27 15.26 1.94
N GLU A 280 6.01 16.53 1.59
CA GLU A 280 5.22 17.42 2.43
C GLU A 280 3.80 17.69 1.91
N ASN A 281 3.56 17.57 0.61
CA ASN A 281 2.29 17.98 0.04
C ASN A 281 1.26 16.83 0.07
N ASN A 282 0.14 17.07 0.74
CA ASN A 282 -0.93 16.09 0.92
C ASN A 282 -1.52 15.54 -0.39
N ILE A 283 -1.41 16.24 -1.52
CA ILE A 283 -1.89 15.69 -2.80
C ILE A 283 -1.09 14.44 -3.22
N PHE A 284 0.18 14.33 -2.81
CA PHE A 284 1.06 13.18 -3.04
C PHE A 284 1.11 12.24 -1.84
N SER A 285 0.14 12.32 -0.92
CA SER A 285 0.02 11.35 0.15
C SER A 285 -0.13 9.94 -0.44
N PHE A 286 0.37 8.95 0.29
CA PHE A 286 0.25 7.56 -0.14
C PHE A 286 -1.20 7.13 -0.31
N GLU A 287 -2.10 7.68 0.52
CA GLU A 287 -3.53 7.46 0.39
C GLU A 287 -4.05 7.89 -0.99
N ASN A 288 -3.64 9.05 -1.49
CA ASN A 288 -4.04 9.52 -2.82
C ASN A 288 -3.39 8.71 -3.94
N LEU A 289 -2.14 8.26 -3.77
CA LEU A 289 -1.47 7.40 -4.75
C LEU A 289 -2.13 6.02 -4.87
N LEU A 290 -2.59 5.44 -3.76
CA LEU A 290 -3.32 4.16 -3.76
C LEU A 290 -4.72 4.23 -4.38
N LYS A 291 -5.30 5.43 -4.55
CA LYS A 291 -6.58 5.62 -5.27
C LYS A 291 -6.39 5.62 -6.78
N ILE A 292 -5.16 5.88 -7.23
CA ILE A 292 -4.80 6.01 -8.64
C ILE A 292 -4.38 4.66 -9.24
N CYS A 293 -3.69 3.84 -8.45
CA CYS A 293 -3.18 2.51 -8.84
C CYS A 293 -4.27 1.43 -8.77
#